data_AF-A0A1G7NZ84-F1
#
_entry.id   AF-A0A1G7NZ84-F1
#
_cell.length_a   1.000
_cell.length_b   1.000
_cell.length_c   1.000
_cell.angle_alpha   90.00
_cell.angle_beta   90.00
_cell.angle_gamma   90.00
#
_symmetry.space_group_name_H-M   'P 1'
#
loop_
_entity.id
_entity.type
_entity.pdbx_description
1 polymer ?
#
loop_
_entity_poly.entity_id
_entity_poly.type
_entity_poly.pdbx_seq_one_letter_code
_entity_poly.pdbx_strand_id
1 'polypeptide(L)' 'MNARATAEEVKKPTARDLAEQHDMRIHRAKQLCRPVRHAGVKKFIAGFCHHKGDEEMVVYLEGSAEPVRPCDITIIEEAT' A
#
# COMPACT_ATOMS: atom_id res chain seq x y z
N MET A 1 -45.19 -11.26 1.15
CA MET A 1 -44.71 -10.54 2.35
C MET A 1 -43.21 -10.40 2.20
N ASN A 2 -42.73 -9.17 2.01
CA ASN A 2 -41.33 -8.86 1.75
C ASN A 2 -40.53 -8.87 3.07
N ALA A 3 -39.58 -9.78 3.21
CA ALA A 3 -38.53 -9.65 4.22
C ALA A 3 -37.32 -8.97 3.57
N ARG A 4 -37.31 -7.63 3.59
CA ARG A 4 -36.12 -6.81 3.35
C ARG A 4 -35.59 -6.37 4.71
N ALA A 5 -34.43 -6.88 5.12
CA ALA A 5 -33.45 -6.28 6.03
C ALA A 5 -32.30 -7.31 6.20
N THR A 6 -31.01 -6.99 6.24
CA THR A 6 -30.33 -5.81 6.77
C THR A 6 -29.03 -5.59 6.00
N ALA A 7 -28.63 -4.32 5.87
CA ALA A 7 -27.33 -3.93 5.33
C ALA A 7 -26.22 -4.65 6.11
N GLU A 8 -25.27 -5.25 5.40
CA GLU A 8 -24.01 -5.73 5.97
C GLU A 8 -23.43 -4.63 6.85
N GLU A 9 -23.30 -4.89 8.15
CA GLU A 9 -22.45 -4.09 9.02
C GLU A 9 -21.02 -4.21 8.48
N VAL A 10 -20.63 -3.27 7.62
CA VAL A 10 -19.25 -3.15 7.15
C VAL A 10 -18.41 -2.84 8.38
N LYS A 11 -17.84 -3.89 8.97
CA LYS A 11 -16.97 -3.80 10.14
C LYS A 11 -15.84 -2.83 9.79
N LYS A 12 -15.77 -1.71 10.51
CA LYS A 12 -14.73 -0.71 10.27
C LYS A 12 -13.37 -1.40 10.44
N PRO A 13 -12.46 -1.30 9.44
CA PRO A 13 -11.16 -1.94 9.52
C PRO A 13 -10.39 -1.41 10.73
N THR A 14 -9.75 -2.33 11.45
CA THR A 14 -8.87 -2.01 12.57
C THR A 14 -7.57 -1.39 12.06
N ALA A 15 -6.78 -0.76 12.95
CA ALA A 15 -5.47 -0.22 12.58
C ALA A 15 -4.54 -1.29 11.97
N ARG A 16 -4.65 -2.54 12.44
CA ARG A 16 -3.94 -3.68 11.89
C ARG A 16 -4.41 -4.05 10.49
N ASP A 17 -5.72 -4.11 10.27
CA ASP A 17 -6.29 -4.39 8.94
C ASP A 17 -5.86 -3.33 7.91
N LEU A 18 -5.77 -2.07 8.34
CA LEU A 18 -5.29 -0.96 7.51
C LEU A 18 -3.80 -1.09 7.18
N ALA A 19 -2.98 -1.54 8.13
CA ALA A 19 -1.55 -1.78 7.93
C ALA A 19 -1.31 -2.96 6.96
N GLU A 20 -1.98 -4.10 7.19
CA GLU A 20 -1.86 -5.29 6.32
C GLU A 20 -2.35 -5.00 4.89
N GLN A 21 -3.40 -4.17 4.73
CA GLN A 21 -3.82 -3.69 3.41
C GLN A 21 -2.76 -2.80 2.75
N HIS A 22 -2.03 -1.99 3.52
CA HIS A 22 -0.98 -1.12 3.01
C HIS A 22 0.20 -1.93 2.47
N ASP A 23 0.61 -2.98 3.18
CA ASP A 23 1.65 -3.90 2.74
C ASP A 23 1.27 -4.62 1.43
N MET A 24 0.08 -5.24 1.41
CA MET A 24 -0.43 -5.91 0.22
C MET A 24 -0.50 -4.99 -1.00
N ARG A 25 -0.79 -3.70 -0.81
CA ARG A 25 -0.77 -2.71 -1.89
C ARG A 25 0.64 -2.45 -2.42
N ILE A 26 1.66 -2.39 -1.56
CA ILE A 26 3.05 -2.21 -1.97
C ILE A 26 3.57 -3.44 -2.71
N HIS A 27 3.30 -4.64 -2.18
CA HIS A 27 3.58 -5.90 -2.85
C HIS A 27 2.99 -5.95 -4.27
N ARG A 28 1.69 -5.61 -4.39
CA ARG A 28 0.98 -5.59 -5.67
C ARG A 28 1.52 -4.52 -6.61
N ALA A 29 1.87 -3.34 -6.09
CA ALA A 29 2.46 -2.27 -6.89
C ALA A 29 3.79 -2.69 -7.49
N LYS A 30 4.65 -3.38 -6.72
CA LYS A 30 5.90 -3.96 -7.24
C LYS A 30 5.64 -5.03 -8.31
N GLN A 31 4.77 -6.01 -8.04
CA GLN A 31 4.50 -7.11 -8.98
C GLN A 31 3.93 -6.65 -10.32
N LEU A 32 3.10 -5.61 -10.31
CA LEU A 32 2.48 -5.04 -11.50
C LEU A 32 3.33 -3.93 -12.14
N CYS A 33 4.56 -3.69 -11.65
CA CYS A 33 5.41 -2.57 -12.06
C CYS A 33 4.65 -1.23 -12.07
N ARG A 34 3.77 -1.01 -11.08
CA ARG A 34 2.99 0.21 -10.97
C ARG A 34 3.88 1.37 -10.54
N PRO A 35 3.74 2.54 -11.17
CA PRO A 35 4.48 3.71 -10.74
C PRO A 35 3.97 4.22 -9.39
N VAL A 36 4.90 4.71 -8.59
CA VAL A 36 4.62 5.40 -7.33
C VAL A 36 5.13 6.83 -7.40
N ARG A 37 4.60 7.70 -6.54
CA ARG A 37 5.10 9.05 -6.35
C ARG A 37 5.79 9.16 -5.00
N HIS A 38 7.00 9.70 -5.02
CA HIS A 38 7.78 10.01 -3.82
C HIS A 38 8.48 11.35 -4.02
N ALA A 39 8.32 12.29 -3.07
CA ALA A 39 8.85 13.65 -3.16
C ALA A 39 8.52 14.36 -4.50
N GLY A 40 7.30 14.17 -5.01
CA GLY A 40 6.84 14.73 -6.29
C GLY A 40 7.37 14.03 -7.55
N VAL A 41 8.27 13.06 -7.42
CA VAL A 41 8.89 12.35 -8.55
C VAL A 41 8.21 10.99 -8.77
N LYS A 42 7.98 10.64 -10.04
CA LYS A 42 7.49 9.31 -10.44
C LYS A 42 8.66 8.32 -10.38
N LYS A 43 8.48 7.22 -9.64
CA LYS A 43 9.48 6.16 -9.46
C LYS A 43 8.81 4.78 -9.51
N PHE A 44 9.60 3.72 -9.46
CA PHE A 44 9.14 2.33 -9.31
C PHE A 44 9.75 1.69 -8.07
N ILE A 45 9.08 0.67 -7.53
CA ILE A 45 9.54 -0.08 -6.35
C ILE A 45 10.55 -1.13 -6.80
N ALA A 46 11.80 -0.98 -6.37
CA ALA A 46 12.86 -1.97 -6.57
C ALA A 46 12.73 -3.14 -5.57
N GLY A 47 12.34 -2.84 -4.33
CA GLY A 47 12.17 -3.84 -3.27
C GLY A 47 11.62 -3.24 -1.99
N PHE A 48 11.46 -4.07 -0.98
CA PHE A 48 11.07 -3.64 0.36
C PHE A 48 11.54 -4.70 1.37
N CYS A 49 11.60 -4.34 2.64
CA CYS A 49 11.96 -5.27 3.70
C CYS A 49 11.09 -5.11 4.94
N HIS A 50 10.67 -6.24 5.52
CA HIS A 50 9.93 -6.32 6.78
C HIS A 50 10.86 -6.85 7.84
N HIS A 51 11.59 -5.97 8.52
CA HIS A 51 12.55 -6.45 9.50
C HIS A 51 11.91 -6.80 10.85
N LYS A 52 10.72 -6.27 11.21
CA LYS A 52 9.92 -6.71 12.37
C LYS A 52 8.39 -6.47 12.26
N GLY A 53 7.86 -6.35 11.04
CA GLY A 53 6.46 -5.98 10.77
C GLY A 53 6.33 -4.60 10.12
N ASP A 54 5.09 -4.19 9.82
CA ASP A 54 4.78 -3.01 9.00
C ASP A 54 5.32 -1.69 9.57
N GLU A 55 5.45 -1.57 10.89
CA GLU A 55 6.02 -0.38 11.54
C GLU A 55 7.50 -0.16 11.20
N GLU A 56 8.25 -1.25 10.96
CA GLU A 56 9.66 -1.20 10.55
C GLU A 56 9.85 -1.47 9.05
N MET A 57 8.76 -1.46 8.26
CA MET A 57 8.85 -1.68 6.82
C MET A 57 9.57 -0.51 6.14
N VAL A 58 10.49 -0.87 5.23
CA VAL A 58 11.16 0.08 4.35
C VAL A 58 11.00 -0.31 2.89
N VAL A 59 10.86 0.68 2.01
CA VAL A 59 10.70 0.50 0.56
C VAL A 59 11.91 1.08 -0.16
N TYR A 60 12.48 0.32 -1.07
CA TYR A 60 13.56 0.75 -1.96
C TYR A 60 12.97 1.18 -3.30
N LEU A 61 13.24 2.42 -3.70
CA LEU A 61 12.78 2.99 -4.96
C LEU A 61 13.95 3.06 -5.96
N GLU A 62 13.66 2.81 -7.23
CA GLU A 62 14.64 3.00 -8.30
C GLU A 62 15.15 4.45 -8.34
N GLY A 63 16.47 4.61 -8.46
CA GLY A 63 17.12 5.93 -8.45
C GLY A 63 16.99 6.68 -7.12
N SER A 64 16.68 6.00 -6.01
CA SER A 64 16.78 6.55 -4.65
C SER A 64 17.98 5.93 -3.94
N ALA A 65 18.82 6.75 -3.32
CA ALA A 65 19.95 6.27 -2.53
C ALA A 65 19.50 5.69 -1.19
N GLU A 66 18.48 6.30 -0.58
CA GLU A 66 17.96 5.90 0.72
C GLU A 66 16.62 5.15 0.58
N PRO A 67 16.37 4.16 1.46
CA PRO A 67 15.05 3.57 1.61
C PRO A 67 14.06 4.60 2.14
N VAL A 68 12.79 4.41 1.82
CA VAL A 68 11.69 5.30 2.22
C VAL A 68 10.66 4.53 3.03
N ARG A 69 9.88 5.25 3.84
CA ARG A 69 8.77 4.61 4.56
C ARG A 69 7.59 4.38 3.61
N PRO A 70 6.81 3.31 3.82
CA PRO A 70 5.55 3.07 3.12
C PRO A 70 4.62 4.29 3.08
N CYS A 71 4.48 5.01 4.20
CA CYS A 71 3.60 6.18 4.28
C CYS A 71 4.07 7.39 3.45
N ASP A 72 5.35 7.41 3.03
CA ASP A 72 5.93 8.50 2.27
C ASP A 72 5.71 8.33 0.75
N ILE A 73 5.18 7.18 0.31
CA ILE A 73 4.91 6.88 -1.10
C ILE A 73 3.42 6.89 -1.41
N THR A 74 3.06 7.38 -2.59
CA THR A 74 1.69 7.29 -3.12
C THR A 74 1.67 6.38 -4.33
N ILE A 75 0.93 5.28 -4.25
CA ILE A 75 0.72 4.39 -5.41
C ILE A 75 -0.18 5.11 -6.41
N ILE A 76 0.27 5.21 -7.66
CA ILE A 76 -0.52 5.82 -8.72
C ILE A 76 -1.42 4.71 -9.29
N GLU A 77 -2.69 4.75 -8.92
CA GLU A 77 -3.71 3.88 -9.50
C GLU A 77 -4.14 4.49 -10.83
N GLU A 78 -3.58 4.01 -11.95
CA GLU A 78 -4.10 4.36 -13.26
C GLU A 78 -5.51 3.76 -13.39
N ALA A 79 -6.50 4.63 -13.64
CA ALA A 79 -7.84 4.19 -13.99
C ALA A 79 -7.75 3.41 -15.31
N THR A 80 -8.01 2.11 -15.24
CA THR A 80 -8.19 1.28 -16.44
C THR A 80 -9.55 1.56 -17.04
#